data_AF-A0A434WDX8-F1
#
_entry.id   AF-A0A434WDX8-F1
#
_cell.length_a   1.000
_cell.length_b   1.000
_cell.length_c   1.000
_cell.angle_alpha   90.00
_cell.angle_beta   90.00
_cell.angle_gamma   90.00
#
_symmetry.space_group_name_H-M   'P 1'
#
loop_
_entity.id
_entity.type
_entity.pdbx_description
1 polymer ?
#
loop_
_entity_poly.entity_id
_entity_poly.type
_entity_poly.pdbx_seq_one_letter_code
_entity_poly.pdbx_strand_id
1 'polypeptide(L)'
;QNDPAAANITAAQMDDFITTQVEPQFLDSGWQTNWSSATDDQITSRISLNETTQTSVSANEQGIRKLAMAAAMVSTLVTGNISEAAQNTIASRAQELVGEAIGGIVQVRSEVGLAQKRVSDASDRMKTQVDLFEKHIVDLEGVDPAEAATRVADLTQHIETSFALTARLQQLSLLNYLT
;
A
#
# COMPACT_ATOMS: atom_id res chain seq x y z
N GLN A 1 -1.03 -39.24 24.05
CA GLN A 1 -2.47 -39.21 23.71
C GLN A 1 -3.11 -40.60 23.70
N ASN A 2 -2.39 -41.64 23.27
CA ASN A 2 -2.87 -43.04 23.31
C ASN A 2 -2.47 -43.80 24.59
N ASP A 3 -1.84 -43.10 25.53
CA ASP A 3 -1.45 -43.67 26.82
C ASP A 3 -2.69 -43.73 27.74
N PRO A 4 -3.02 -44.87 28.37
CA PRO A 4 -4.13 -44.97 29.32
C PRO A 4 -4.09 -43.94 30.45
N ALA A 5 -2.90 -43.51 30.88
CA ALA A 5 -2.73 -42.51 31.92
C ALA A 5 -3.18 -41.10 31.50
N ALA A 6 -3.34 -40.83 30.19
CA ALA A 6 -3.83 -39.56 29.69
C ALA A 6 -5.25 -39.23 30.19
N ALA A 7 -6.06 -40.25 30.51
CA ALA A 7 -7.41 -40.07 31.05
C ALA A 7 -7.41 -39.44 32.45
N ASN A 8 -6.27 -39.47 33.15
CA ASN A 8 -6.11 -38.93 34.50
C ASN A 8 -5.50 -37.52 34.52
N ILE A 9 -5.23 -36.92 33.35
CA ILE A 9 -4.69 -35.56 33.29
C ILE A 9 -5.70 -34.59 33.90
N THR A 10 -5.28 -33.87 34.93
CA THR A 10 -6.11 -32.84 35.58
C THR A 10 -6.10 -31.53 34.79
N ALA A 11 -7.07 -30.65 35.08
CA ALA A 11 -7.11 -29.31 34.51
C ALA A 11 -5.79 -28.52 34.75
N ALA A 12 -5.27 -28.57 35.99
CA ALA A 12 -4.03 -27.87 36.35
C ALA A 12 -2.81 -28.41 35.59
N GLN A 13 -2.71 -29.73 35.40
CA GLN A 13 -1.62 -30.32 34.61
C GLN A 13 -1.73 -29.96 33.12
N MET A 14 -2.95 -29.85 32.59
CA MET A 14 -3.15 -29.43 31.20
C MET A 14 -2.81 -27.94 31.02
N ASP A 15 -3.21 -27.08 31.96
CA ASP A 15 -2.88 -25.66 31.94
C ASP A 15 -1.38 -25.41 32.04
N ASP A 16 -0.70 -26.12 32.95
CA ASP A 16 0.76 -26.09 33.09
C ASP A 16 1.45 -26.54 31.80
N PHE A 17 0.99 -27.63 31.18
CA PHE A 17 1.51 -28.09 29.89
C PHE A 17 1.32 -27.04 28.78
N ILE A 18 0.16 -26.41 28.69
CA ILE A 18 -0.09 -25.36 27.69
C ILE A 18 0.88 -24.19 27.91
N THR A 19 0.98 -23.71 29.14
CA THR A 19 1.79 -22.54 29.49
C THR A 19 3.30 -22.78 29.33
N THR A 20 3.78 -23.96 29.73
CA THR A 20 5.22 -24.24 29.79
C THR A 20 5.75 -24.90 28.51
N GLN A 21 4.92 -25.67 27.80
CA GLN A 21 5.36 -26.45 26.65
C GLN A 21 4.79 -25.95 25.33
N VAL A 22 3.51 -25.56 25.28
CA VAL A 22 2.85 -25.17 24.03
C VAL A 22 3.12 -23.70 23.71
N GLU A 23 2.86 -22.78 24.66
CA GLU A 23 3.03 -21.34 24.46
C GLU A 23 4.41 -20.97 23.93
N PRO A 24 5.53 -21.47 24.50
CA PRO A 24 6.86 -21.09 24.03
C PRO A 24 7.18 -21.56 22.61
N GLN A 25 6.39 -22.48 22.01
CA GLN A 25 6.56 -22.88 20.61
C GLN A 25 5.96 -21.86 19.65
N PHE A 26 4.93 -21.13 20.07
CA PHE A 26 4.16 -20.20 19.22
C PHE A 26 4.42 -18.73 19.57
N LEU A 27 4.86 -18.45 20.79
CA LEU A 27 5.18 -17.12 21.28
C LEU A 27 6.70 -16.93 21.35
N ASP A 28 7.11 -15.67 21.52
CA ASP A 28 8.52 -15.26 21.58
C ASP A 28 9.36 -15.85 20.43
N SER A 29 10.59 -16.31 20.73
CA SER A 29 11.54 -16.85 19.75
C SER A 29 11.13 -18.19 19.14
N GLY A 30 10.20 -18.92 19.77
CA GLY A 30 9.73 -20.21 19.25
C GLY A 30 9.01 -20.07 17.92
N TRP A 31 8.28 -18.96 17.73
CA TRP A 31 7.61 -18.69 16.47
C TRP A 31 8.58 -18.64 15.28
N GLN A 32 9.63 -17.83 15.40
CA GLN A 32 10.62 -17.68 14.34
C GLN A 32 11.46 -18.95 14.14
N THR A 33 11.62 -19.75 15.20
CA THR A 33 12.38 -21.01 15.13
C THR A 33 11.60 -22.12 14.45
N ASN A 34 10.30 -22.25 14.75
CA ASN A 34 9.52 -23.44 14.41
C ASN A 34 8.51 -23.24 13.27
N TRP A 35 8.01 -22.01 13.07
CA TRP A 35 6.82 -21.76 12.24
C TRP A 35 7.03 -20.76 11.12
N SER A 36 7.84 -19.72 11.33
CA SER A 36 7.94 -18.60 10.39
C SER A 36 9.37 -18.18 10.12
N SER A 37 9.72 -18.10 8.84
CA SER A 37 10.92 -17.41 8.35
C SER A 37 10.62 -16.01 7.82
N ALA A 38 9.44 -15.46 8.12
CA ALA A 38 9.07 -14.12 7.69
C ALA A 38 9.89 -13.06 8.43
N THR A 39 10.16 -11.95 7.75
CA THR A 39 10.83 -10.80 8.36
C THR A 39 9.84 -9.97 9.19
N ASP A 40 10.33 -9.36 10.27
CA ASP A 40 9.63 -8.32 11.03
C ASP A 40 9.81 -6.94 10.38
N ASP A 41 10.74 -6.81 9.42
CA ASP A 41 10.97 -5.57 8.69
C ASP A 41 9.84 -5.30 7.69
N GLN A 42 9.05 -4.27 7.97
CA GLN A 42 7.99 -3.83 7.09
C GLN A 42 8.55 -3.00 5.92
N ILE A 43 7.96 -3.17 4.74
CA ILE A 43 8.25 -2.37 3.55
C ILE A 43 7.81 -0.94 3.82
N THR A 44 8.75 -0.01 3.73
CA THR A 44 8.50 1.43 3.81
C THR A 44 8.49 2.03 2.41
N SER A 45 7.36 2.61 2.02
CA SER A 45 7.18 3.23 0.72
C SER A 45 7.21 4.75 0.85
N ARG A 46 7.92 5.43 -0.06
CA ARG A 46 7.84 6.88 -0.22
C ARG A 46 6.56 7.23 -0.98
N ILE A 47 5.68 8.00 -0.34
CA ILE A 47 4.37 8.38 -0.89
C ILE A 47 4.30 9.85 -1.30
N SER A 48 5.26 10.66 -0.85
CA SER A 48 5.47 12.04 -1.29
C SER A 48 6.97 12.39 -1.24
N LEU A 49 7.34 13.57 -1.72
CA LEU A 49 8.73 14.06 -1.68
C LEU A 49 9.32 14.02 -0.27
N ASN A 50 8.50 14.26 0.76
CA ASN A 50 8.90 14.33 2.17
C ASN A 50 8.13 13.36 3.07
N GLU A 51 7.41 12.38 2.51
CA GLU A 51 6.57 11.46 3.30
C GLU A 51 6.83 10.00 2.92
N THR A 52 7.07 9.18 3.94
CA THR A 52 7.18 7.72 3.84
C THR A 52 6.17 7.07 4.78
N THR A 53 5.58 5.95 4.36
CA THR A 53 4.68 5.16 5.20
C THR A 53 5.03 3.68 5.08
N GLN A 54 4.85 2.93 6.16
CA GLN A 54 4.88 1.47 6.11
C GLN A 54 3.66 0.99 5.33
N THR A 55 3.88 0.10 4.37
CA THR A 55 2.83 -0.39 3.44
C THR A 55 2.68 -1.90 3.47
N SER A 56 3.39 -2.59 4.36
CA SER A 56 3.24 -4.03 4.58
C SER A 56 3.10 -4.34 6.05
N VAL A 57 2.60 -5.55 6.31
CA VAL A 57 2.50 -6.15 7.64
C VAL A 57 3.25 -7.46 7.64
N SER A 58 3.68 -7.93 8.81
CA SER A 58 4.40 -9.20 8.91
C SER A 58 3.42 -10.37 9.07
N ALA A 59 3.86 -11.60 8.74
CA ALA A 59 3.17 -12.82 9.17
C ALA A 59 3.42 -13.12 10.66
N ASN A 60 4.38 -12.41 11.26
CA ASN A 60 4.81 -12.55 12.65
C ASN A 60 3.96 -11.74 13.63
N GLU A 61 2.85 -11.14 13.18
CA GLU A 61 1.94 -10.40 14.05
C GLU A 61 1.39 -11.28 15.17
N GLN A 62 1.35 -10.76 16.40
CA GLN A 62 1.01 -11.54 17.59
C GLN A 62 -0.38 -12.19 17.48
N GLY A 63 -1.35 -11.49 16.87
CA GLY A 63 -2.69 -12.03 16.67
C GLY A 63 -2.72 -13.29 15.79
N ILE A 64 -1.86 -13.34 14.76
CA ILE A 64 -1.73 -14.52 13.90
C ILE A 64 -1.12 -15.68 14.67
N ARG A 65 -0.08 -15.43 15.48
CA ARG A 65 0.57 -16.45 16.31
C ARG A 65 -0.41 -17.09 17.31
N LYS A 66 -1.18 -16.26 18.02
CA LYS A 66 -2.20 -16.72 18.98
C LYS A 66 -3.31 -17.52 18.31
N LEU A 67 -3.75 -17.11 17.11
CA LEU A 67 -4.73 -17.87 16.33
C LEU A 67 -4.17 -19.24 15.91
N ALA A 68 -2.94 -19.28 15.42
CA ALA A 68 -2.27 -20.53 15.03
C ALA A 68 -2.10 -21.47 16.24
N MET A 69 -1.71 -20.92 17.39
CA MET A 69 -1.60 -21.68 18.64
C MET A 69 -2.95 -22.27 19.05
N ALA A 70 -4.02 -21.47 19.08
CA ALA A 70 -5.35 -21.96 19.44
C ALA A 70 -5.83 -23.07 18.48
N ALA A 71 -5.60 -22.90 17.18
CA ALA A 71 -5.94 -23.91 16.18
C ALA A 71 -5.13 -25.20 16.37
N ALA A 72 -3.83 -25.09 16.66
CA ALA A 72 -2.96 -26.24 16.94
C ALA A 72 -3.41 -26.96 18.23
N MET A 73 -3.72 -26.23 19.30
CA MET A 73 -4.23 -26.81 20.54
C MET A 73 -5.52 -27.59 20.32
N VAL A 74 -6.52 -27.00 19.65
CA VAL A 74 -7.81 -27.66 19.44
C VAL A 74 -7.67 -28.87 18.52
N SER A 75 -6.90 -28.75 17.45
CA SER A 75 -6.73 -29.86 16.49
C SER A 75 -5.91 -31.03 17.02
N THR A 76 -4.97 -30.78 17.94
CA THR A 76 -4.02 -31.81 18.40
C THR A 76 -4.27 -32.29 19.82
N LEU A 77 -4.70 -31.44 20.75
CA LEU A 77 -4.78 -31.77 22.17
C LEU A 77 -6.17 -32.23 22.61
N VAL A 78 -7.24 -31.79 21.93
CA VAL A 78 -8.62 -32.21 22.24
C VAL A 78 -8.89 -33.64 21.78
N THR A 79 -8.06 -34.18 20.88
CA THR A 79 -8.25 -35.51 20.32
C THR A 79 -7.59 -36.59 21.19
N GLY A 80 -8.34 -37.60 21.65
CA GLY A 80 -7.79 -38.77 22.34
C GLY A 80 -8.40 -39.03 23.72
N ASN A 81 -7.77 -39.93 24.49
CA ASN A 81 -8.27 -40.39 25.79
C ASN A 81 -7.84 -39.46 26.94
N ILE A 82 -8.23 -38.18 26.88
CA ILE A 82 -7.96 -37.20 27.94
C ILE A 82 -9.22 -36.91 28.77
N SER A 83 -9.03 -36.49 30.03
CA SER A 83 -10.15 -36.19 30.94
C SER A 83 -11.02 -35.04 30.41
N GLU A 84 -12.31 -35.04 30.78
CA GLU A 84 -13.23 -33.94 30.47
C GLU A 84 -12.73 -32.60 31.04
N ALA A 85 -12.14 -32.62 32.24
CA ALA A 85 -11.55 -31.43 32.84
C ALA A 85 -10.43 -30.84 31.99
N ALA A 86 -9.54 -31.68 31.45
CA ALA A 86 -8.48 -31.26 30.55
C ALA A 86 -9.03 -30.74 29.20
N GLN A 87 -10.06 -31.39 28.64
CA GLN A 87 -10.73 -30.93 27.42
C GLN A 87 -11.33 -29.53 27.61
N ASN A 88 -12.00 -29.30 28.74
CA ASN A 88 -12.57 -28.00 29.09
C ASN A 88 -11.49 -26.93 29.23
N THR A 89 -10.35 -27.23 29.88
CA THR A 89 -9.20 -26.32 29.96
C THR A 89 -8.69 -25.92 28.57
N ILE A 90 -8.49 -26.90 27.67
CA ILE A 90 -8.04 -26.60 26.30
C ILE A 90 -9.05 -25.72 25.57
N ALA A 91 -10.35 -26.03 25.68
CA ALA A 91 -11.41 -25.27 25.02
C ALA A 91 -11.48 -23.83 25.53
N SER A 92 -11.45 -23.62 26.85
CA SER A 92 -11.43 -22.28 27.46
C SER A 92 -10.20 -21.48 27.04
N ARG A 93 -9.02 -22.08 27.10
CA ARG A 93 -7.77 -21.42 26.71
C ARG A 93 -7.73 -21.06 25.22
N ALA A 94 -8.23 -21.95 24.36
CA ALA A 94 -8.35 -21.68 22.94
C ALA A 94 -9.33 -20.53 22.64
N GLN A 95 -10.44 -20.44 23.37
CA GLN A 95 -11.40 -19.33 23.23
C GLN A 95 -10.77 -17.98 23.63
N GLU A 96 -10.02 -17.94 24.74
CA GLU A 96 -9.27 -16.76 25.17
C GLU A 96 -8.27 -16.31 24.09
N LEU A 97 -7.44 -17.24 23.62
CA LEU A 97 -6.43 -16.97 22.60
C LEU A 97 -7.06 -16.49 21.28
N VAL A 98 -8.20 -17.04 20.87
CA VAL A 98 -8.94 -16.58 19.68
C VAL A 98 -9.48 -15.17 19.89
N GLY A 99 -10.02 -14.86 21.07
CA GLY A 99 -10.49 -13.51 21.41
C GLY A 99 -9.36 -12.48 21.32
N GLU A 100 -8.21 -12.78 21.91
CA GLU A 100 -7.01 -11.94 21.82
C GLU A 100 -6.47 -11.84 20.38
N ALA A 101 -6.48 -12.96 19.65
CA ALA A 101 -6.05 -13.00 18.26
C ALA A 101 -6.88 -12.08 17.36
N ILE A 102 -8.21 -12.10 17.52
CA ILE A 102 -9.13 -11.22 16.81
C ILE A 102 -8.79 -9.75 17.12
N GLY A 103 -8.57 -9.41 18.39
CA GLY A 103 -8.15 -8.06 18.79
C GLY A 103 -6.86 -7.63 18.08
N GLY A 104 -5.84 -8.48 18.09
CA GLY A 104 -4.57 -8.22 17.39
C GLY A 104 -4.73 -8.07 15.88
N ILE A 105 -5.53 -8.93 15.23
CA ILE A 105 -5.78 -8.85 13.79
C ILE A 105 -6.55 -7.58 13.42
N VAL A 106 -7.52 -7.16 14.25
CA VAL A 106 -8.25 -5.90 14.06
C VAL A 106 -7.32 -4.70 14.17
N GLN A 107 -6.36 -4.73 15.10
CA GLN A 107 -5.34 -3.70 15.23
C GLN A 107 -4.50 -3.58 13.96
N VAL A 108 -3.94 -4.70 13.47
CA VAL A 108 -3.18 -4.75 12.22
C VAL A 108 -4.02 -4.25 11.03
N ARG A 109 -5.30 -4.63 10.96
CA ARG A 109 -6.22 -4.16 9.92
C ARG A 109 -6.41 -2.64 9.97
N SER A 110 -6.47 -2.07 11.17
CA SER A 110 -6.64 -0.64 11.38
C SER A 110 -5.40 0.13 10.93
N GLU A 111 -4.20 -0.37 11.22
CA GLU A 111 -2.93 0.18 10.76
C GLU A 111 -2.81 0.15 9.24
N VAL A 112 -3.17 -0.97 8.60
CA VAL A 112 -3.24 -1.08 7.14
C VAL A 112 -4.23 -0.07 6.56
N GLY A 113 -5.40 0.09 7.18
CA GLY A 113 -6.39 1.09 6.73
C GLY A 113 -5.87 2.52 6.81
N LEU A 114 -5.12 2.87 7.86
CA LEU A 114 -4.47 4.18 7.97
C LEU A 114 -3.39 4.37 6.91
N ALA A 115 -2.56 3.36 6.64
CA ALA A 115 -1.56 3.41 5.58
C ALA A 115 -2.22 3.60 4.20
N GLN A 116 -3.29 2.86 3.91
CA GLN A 116 -4.09 3.01 2.69
C GLN A 116 -4.65 4.43 2.56
N LYS A 117 -5.17 5.01 3.65
CA LYS A 117 -5.69 6.37 3.65
C LYS A 117 -4.59 7.39 3.34
N ARG A 118 -3.40 7.26 3.94
CA ARG A 118 -2.26 8.13 3.68
C ARG A 118 -1.80 8.06 2.22
N VAL A 119 -1.74 6.86 1.66
CA VAL A 119 -1.41 6.65 0.24
C VAL A 119 -2.45 7.34 -0.66
N SER A 120 -3.74 7.18 -0.36
CA SER A 120 -4.82 7.84 -1.10
C SER A 120 -4.68 9.36 -1.03
N ASP A 121 -4.51 9.92 0.16
CA ASP A 121 -4.36 11.37 0.35
C ASP A 121 -3.15 11.95 -0.36
N ALA A 122 -2.02 11.23 -0.34
CA ALA A 122 -0.83 11.64 -1.06
C ALA A 122 -1.06 11.59 -2.59
N SER A 123 -1.77 10.58 -3.08
CA SER A 123 -2.11 10.43 -4.50
C SER A 123 -3.03 11.56 -4.98
N ASP A 124 -4.05 11.91 -4.20
CA ASP A 124 -4.98 13.00 -4.50
C ASP A 124 -4.27 14.37 -4.54
N ARG A 125 -3.35 14.61 -3.61
CA ARG A 125 -2.50 15.81 -3.60
C ARG A 125 -1.60 15.88 -4.83
N MET A 126 -0.95 14.77 -5.17
CA MET A 126 -0.07 14.71 -6.34
C MET A 126 -0.86 14.93 -7.63
N LYS A 127 -2.06 14.35 -7.75
CA LYS A 127 -2.95 14.62 -8.89
C LYS A 127 -3.30 16.10 -8.99
N THR A 128 -3.67 16.73 -7.88
CA THR A 128 -3.96 18.17 -7.85
C THR A 128 -2.75 19.01 -8.30
N GLN A 129 -1.54 18.62 -7.91
CA GLN A 129 -0.31 19.30 -8.35
C GLN A 129 -0.06 19.12 -9.84
N VAL A 130 -0.26 17.91 -10.38
CA VAL A 130 -0.16 17.63 -11.82
C VAL A 130 -1.15 18.49 -12.60
N ASP A 131 -2.42 18.50 -12.19
CA ASP A 131 -3.48 19.29 -12.85
C ASP A 131 -3.17 20.81 -12.81
N LEU A 132 -2.49 21.30 -11.75
CA LEU A 132 -2.02 22.68 -11.66
C LEU A 132 -0.85 22.96 -12.60
N PHE A 133 0.15 22.07 -12.63
CA PHE A 133 1.30 22.22 -13.54
C PHE A 133 0.87 22.15 -15.00
N GLU A 134 -0.07 21.28 -15.34
CA GLU A 134 -0.61 21.19 -16.70
C GLU A 134 -1.30 22.50 -17.13
N LYS A 135 -2.09 23.12 -16.23
CA LYS A 135 -2.66 24.47 -16.47
C LYS A 135 -1.57 25.52 -16.66
N HIS A 136 -0.55 25.54 -15.82
CA HIS A 136 0.54 26.50 -15.97
C HIS A 136 1.36 26.29 -17.25
N ILE A 137 1.54 25.05 -17.69
CA ILE A 137 2.17 24.76 -18.98
C ILE A 137 1.29 25.32 -20.11
N VAL A 138 -0.02 25.08 -20.09
CA VAL A 138 -0.95 25.65 -21.07
C VAL A 138 -0.97 27.18 -21.02
N ASP A 139 -0.88 27.80 -19.85
CA ASP A 139 -0.83 29.27 -19.72
C ASP A 139 0.49 29.85 -20.28
N LEU A 140 1.61 29.12 -20.16
CA LEU A 140 2.94 29.58 -20.58
C LEU A 140 3.25 29.26 -22.05
N GLU A 141 2.84 28.10 -22.54
CA GLU A 141 3.10 27.61 -23.90
C GLU A 141 1.89 27.74 -24.82
N GLY A 142 0.71 27.95 -24.26
CA GLY A 142 -0.53 28.11 -25.02
C GLY A 142 -0.49 29.37 -25.86
N VAL A 143 -0.65 29.18 -27.15
CA VAL A 143 -0.89 30.26 -28.11
C VAL A 143 -2.39 30.34 -28.37
N ASP A 144 -2.96 31.54 -28.21
CA ASP A 144 -4.34 31.80 -28.63
C ASP A 144 -4.43 31.64 -30.17
N PRO A 145 -5.22 30.67 -30.69
CA PRO A 145 -5.35 30.45 -32.13
C PRO A 145 -5.88 31.67 -32.88
N ALA A 146 -6.72 32.49 -32.25
CA ALA A 146 -7.28 33.69 -32.88
C ALA A 146 -6.20 34.79 -32.99
N GLU A 147 -5.44 35.05 -31.92
CA GLU A 147 -4.33 36.01 -31.99
C GLU A 147 -3.25 35.54 -32.98
N ALA A 148 -2.94 34.24 -32.97
CA ALA A 148 -2.01 33.65 -33.92
C ALA A 148 -2.49 33.79 -35.37
N ALA A 149 -3.77 33.52 -35.63
CA ALA A 149 -4.36 33.69 -36.96
C ALA A 149 -4.30 35.15 -37.41
N THR A 150 -4.61 36.11 -36.53
CA THR A 150 -4.49 37.54 -36.84
C THR A 150 -3.04 37.94 -37.13
N ARG A 151 -2.06 37.50 -36.31
CA ARG A 151 -0.64 37.76 -36.58
C ARG A 151 -0.17 37.17 -37.90
N VAL A 152 -0.60 35.95 -38.23
CA VAL A 152 -0.25 35.30 -39.49
C VAL A 152 -0.88 36.05 -40.68
N ALA A 153 -2.12 36.49 -40.56
CA ALA A 153 -2.79 37.29 -41.59
C ALA A 153 -2.07 38.63 -41.83
N ASP A 154 -1.74 39.36 -40.75
CA ASP A 154 -1.00 40.62 -40.84
C ASP A 154 0.40 40.43 -41.46
N LEU A 155 1.12 39.38 -41.05
CA LEU A 155 2.42 39.03 -41.64
C LEU A 155 2.30 38.70 -43.14
N THR A 156 1.25 37.99 -43.53
CA THR A 156 0.98 37.64 -44.93
C THR A 156 0.71 38.91 -45.75
N GLN A 157 -0.12 39.82 -45.25
CA GLN A 157 -0.42 41.12 -45.86
C GLN A 157 0.85 41.96 -46.07
N HIS A 158 1.75 42.01 -45.07
CA HIS A 158 3.02 42.71 -45.18
C HIS A 158 3.95 42.10 -46.23
N ILE A 159 3.99 40.77 -46.34
CA ILE A 159 4.75 40.05 -47.36
C ILE A 159 4.20 40.37 -48.76
N GLU A 160 2.89 40.28 -48.96
CA GLU A 160 2.24 40.61 -50.23
C GLU A 160 2.52 42.06 -50.65
N THR A 161 2.44 43.00 -49.70
CA THR A 161 2.74 44.42 -49.94
C THR A 161 4.21 44.62 -50.33
N SER A 162 5.13 43.92 -49.67
CA SER A 162 6.57 43.97 -49.98
C SER A 162 6.87 43.41 -51.38
N PHE A 163 6.19 42.34 -51.78
CA PHE A 163 6.30 41.79 -53.14
C PHE A 163 5.73 42.76 -54.19
N ALA A 164 4.57 43.36 -53.93
CA ALA A 164 3.98 44.35 -54.83
C ALA A 164 4.90 45.58 -55.00
N LEU A 165 5.51 46.06 -53.92
CA LEU A 165 6.48 47.15 -53.95
C LEU A 165 7.73 46.78 -54.76
N THR A 166 8.26 45.57 -54.53
CA THR A 166 9.41 45.05 -55.29
C THR A 166 9.11 44.94 -56.78
N ALA A 167 7.94 44.41 -57.16
CA ALA A 167 7.51 44.34 -58.55
C ALA A 167 7.41 45.73 -59.19
N ARG A 168 6.86 46.72 -58.47
CA ARG A 168 6.79 48.11 -58.93
C ARG A 168 8.19 48.73 -59.13
N LEU A 169 9.13 48.48 -58.23
CA LEU A 169 10.52 48.93 -58.37
C LEU A 169 11.23 48.28 -59.57
N GLN A 170 11.03 46.97 -59.79
CA GLN A 170 11.54 46.29 -60.98
C GLN A 170 10.97 46.87 -62.28
N GLN A 171 9.69 47.22 -62.29
CA GLN A 171 9.04 47.86 -63.44
C GLN A 171 9.58 49.28 -63.70
N LEU A 172 9.84 50.07 -62.66
CA LEU A 172 10.50 51.38 -62.78
C LEU A 172 11.95 51.26 -63.28
N SER A 173 12.69 50.24 -62.84
CA SER A 173 14.04 49.94 -63.35
C SER A 173 14.04 49.59 -64.84
N LEU A 174 13.04 48.84 -65.32
CA LEU A 174 12.91 48.47 -66.74
C LEU A 174 12.54 49.66 -67.62
N LEU A 175 11.64 50.53 -67.16
CA LEU A 175 11.25 51.73 -67.88
C LEU A 175 12.42 52.72 -68.05
N ASN A 176 13.29 52.85 -67.04
CA ASN A 176 14.51 53.66 -67.14
C ASN A 176 15.55 53.11 -68.13
N TYR A 177 15.43 51.85 -68.59
CA TYR A 177 16.35 51.24 -69.55
C TYR A 177 15.85 51.31 -71.00
N LEU A 178 14.59 51.72 -71.20
CA LEU A 178 13.93 51.81 -72.52
C LEU A 178 13.74 53.25 -73.02
N THR A 179 14.35 54.23 -72.34
CA THR A 179 14.45 55.65 -72.75
C THR A 179 15.90 56.04 -72.91
#